data_AF-U3TEB2-F1
#
_entry.id   AF-U3TEB2-F1
#
_cell.length_a   1.000
_cell.length_b   1.000
_cell.length_c   1.000
_cell.angle_alpha   90.00
_cell.angle_beta   90.00
_cell.angle_gamma   90.00
#
_symmetry.space_group_name_H-M   'P 1'
#
loop_
_entity.id
_entity.type
_entity.pdbx_description
1 polymer ?
#
loop_
_entity_poly.entity_id
_entity_poly.type
_entity_poly.pdbx_seq_one_letter_code
_entity_poly.pdbx_strand_id
1 'polypeptide(L)'
;MAEDEVPEDVLEDLELAKSEVERELEKVRGGRRKRRYPSNSDIAEAIKELASFAKLDPESFPEKVREKLEEEGFYTGLVTDERIWRIYETLLRRGEI
;
A
#
# COMPACT_ATOMS: atom_id res chain seq x y z
N MET A 1 9.16 51.25 -12.34
CA MET A 1 8.86 49.93 -11.75
C MET A 1 9.99 49.04 -12.19
N ALA A 2 10.75 48.46 -11.27
CA ALA A 2 11.77 47.49 -11.66
C ALA A 2 11.00 46.27 -12.19
N GLU A 3 11.05 46.05 -13.49
CA GLU A 3 10.61 44.79 -14.08
C GLU A 3 11.60 43.76 -13.54
N ASP A 4 11.13 42.97 -12.58
CA ASP A 4 11.81 41.76 -12.11
C ASP A 4 11.69 40.76 -13.25
N GLU A 5 12.48 41.00 -14.32
CA GLU A 5 12.69 40.04 -15.39
C GLU A 5 13.44 38.88 -14.77
N VAL A 6 12.67 37.87 -14.34
CA VAL A 6 13.20 36.60 -13.89
C VAL A 6 14.18 36.12 -14.98
N PRO A 7 15.48 35.99 -14.66
CA PRO A 7 16.48 35.63 -15.66
C PRO A 7 16.13 34.26 -16.26
N GLU A 8 16.25 34.14 -17.58
CA GLU A 8 15.88 32.94 -18.36
C GLU A 8 16.49 31.65 -17.77
N ASP A 9 17.72 31.70 -17.23
CA ASP A 9 18.38 30.58 -16.56
C ASP A 9 17.58 29.98 -15.39
N VAL A 10 16.88 30.81 -14.60
CA VAL A 10 16.09 30.32 -13.46
C VAL A 10 14.79 29.63 -13.93
N LEU A 11 14.34 30.00 -15.13
CA LEU A 11 13.15 29.40 -15.75
C LEU A 11 13.42 27.97 -16.20
N GLU A 12 14.61 27.72 -16.76
CA GLU A 12 15.04 26.42 -17.29
C GLU A 12 15.27 25.39 -16.16
N ASP A 13 15.90 25.82 -15.05
CA ASP A 13 16.07 24.99 -13.84
C ASP A 13 14.71 24.56 -13.23
N LEU A 14 13.73 25.47 -13.23
CA LEU A 14 12.38 25.17 -12.75
C LEU A 14 11.62 24.22 -13.67
N GLU A 15 11.84 24.30 -14.99
CA GLU A 15 11.26 23.36 -15.95
C GLU A 15 11.85 21.95 -15.80
N LEU A 16 13.16 21.84 -15.59
CA LEU A 16 13.84 20.57 -15.29
C LEU A 16 13.31 19.94 -13.99
N ALA A 17 13.18 20.73 -12.92
CA ALA A 17 12.63 20.26 -11.66
C ALA A 17 11.16 19.81 -11.79
N LYS A 18 10.33 20.54 -12.55
CA LYS A 18 8.94 20.14 -12.83
C LYS A 18 8.88 18.85 -13.62
N SER A 19 9.73 18.70 -14.65
CA SER A 19 9.75 17.50 -15.49
C SER A 19 10.22 16.27 -14.72
N GLU A 20 11.21 16.40 -13.83
CA GLU A 20 11.68 15.30 -12.99
C GLU A 20 10.61 14.84 -11.99
N VAL A 21 9.93 15.80 -11.35
CA VAL A 21 8.80 15.52 -10.45
C VAL A 21 7.61 14.91 -11.19
N GLU A 22 7.28 15.38 -12.39
CA GLU A 22 6.22 14.80 -13.23
C GLU A 22 6.56 13.38 -13.66
N ARG A 23 7.80 13.11 -14.04
CA ARG A 23 8.27 11.78 -14.45
C ARG A 23 8.28 10.81 -13.29
N GLU A 24 8.63 11.29 -12.10
CA GLU A 24 8.53 10.50 -10.87
C GLU A 24 7.06 10.24 -10.50
N LEU A 25 6.19 11.26 -10.59
CA LEU A 25 4.74 11.15 -10.39
C LEU A 25 4.07 10.21 -11.41
N GLU A 26 4.53 10.19 -12.67
CA GLU A 26 4.03 9.28 -13.70
C GLU A 26 4.45 7.83 -13.46
N LYS A 27 5.67 7.58 -12.95
CA LYS A 27 6.07 6.23 -12.51
C LYS A 27 5.17 5.71 -11.39
N VAL A 28 4.76 6.55 -10.44
CA VAL A 28 3.79 6.16 -9.38
C VAL A 28 2.35 6.07 -9.89
N ARG A 29 1.99 6.81 -10.95
CA ARG A 29 0.65 6.77 -11.57
C ARG A 29 0.46 5.67 -12.63
N GLY A 30 1.54 4.97 -13.00
CA GLY A 30 1.59 3.89 -13.98
C GLY A 30 0.70 2.70 -13.66
N GLY A 31 -0.61 2.85 -13.89
CA GLY A 31 -1.58 1.78 -13.96
C GLY A 31 -2.43 1.62 -12.71
N ARG A 32 -3.59 2.30 -12.67
CA ARG A 32 -4.74 1.83 -11.89
C ARG A 32 -5.26 0.52 -12.49
N ARG A 33 -4.48 -0.57 -12.36
CA ARG A 33 -5.04 -1.93 -12.50
C ARG A 33 -6.13 -2.03 -11.44
N LYS A 34 -7.31 -2.55 -11.80
CA LYS A 34 -8.34 -2.87 -10.82
C LYS A 34 -7.69 -3.77 -9.77
N ARG A 35 -7.47 -3.23 -8.57
CA ARG A 35 -6.89 -3.97 -7.45
C ARG A 35 -7.71 -5.24 -7.30
N ARG A 36 -7.03 -6.39 -7.35
CA ARG A 36 -7.72 -7.68 -7.29
C ARG A 36 -8.29 -7.83 -5.89
N TYR A 37 -9.48 -8.40 -5.76
CA TYR A 37 -9.99 -8.76 -4.44
C TYR A 37 -9.19 -9.95 -3.89
N PRO A 38 -8.71 -9.89 -2.64
CA PRO A 38 -7.91 -10.97 -2.08
C PRO A 38 -8.77 -12.21 -1.83
N SER A 39 -8.23 -13.35 -2.25
CA SER A 39 -8.78 -14.68 -1.98
C SER A 39 -8.48 -15.06 -0.53
N ASN A 40 -9.09 -16.14 -0.04
CA ASN A 40 -8.79 -16.61 1.33
C ASN A 40 -7.31 -17.00 1.48
N SER A 41 -6.69 -17.55 0.43
CA SER A 41 -5.27 -17.88 0.44
C SER A 41 -4.39 -16.63 0.54
N ASP A 42 -4.71 -15.56 -0.19
CA ASP A 42 -3.96 -14.30 -0.13
C ASP A 42 -4.01 -13.70 1.29
N ILE A 43 -5.19 -13.68 1.91
CA ILE A 43 -5.36 -13.23 3.30
C ILE A 43 -4.60 -14.13 4.28
N ALA A 44 -4.61 -15.45 4.05
CA ALA A 44 -3.92 -16.40 4.91
C ALA A 44 -2.39 -16.21 4.89
N GLU A 45 -1.81 -15.95 3.72
CA GLU A 45 -0.37 -15.68 3.59
C GLU A 45 0.00 -14.38 4.31
N ALA A 46 -0.77 -13.30 4.11
CA ALA A 46 -0.56 -12.04 4.81
C ALA A 46 -0.64 -12.21 6.35
N ILE A 47 -1.59 -13.02 6.82
CA ILE A 47 -1.73 -13.36 8.24
C ILE A 47 -0.51 -14.13 8.76
N LYS A 48 -0.01 -15.13 8.02
CA LYS A 48 1.17 -15.92 8.43
C LYS A 48 2.43 -15.06 8.53
N GLU A 49 2.63 -14.18 7.55
CA GLU A 49 3.74 -13.23 7.59
C GLU A 49 3.65 -12.35 8.84
N LEU A 50 2.48 -11.75 9.10
CA LEU A 50 2.28 -10.86 10.23
C LEU A 50 2.36 -11.58 11.58
N ALA A 51 1.77 -12.76 11.71
CA ALA A 51 1.78 -13.53 12.96
C ALA A 51 3.18 -14.04 13.32
N SER A 52 4.07 -14.20 12.35
CA SER A 52 5.49 -14.51 12.60
C SER A 52 6.21 -13.37 13.36
N PHE A 53 5.70 -12.14 13.30
CA PHE A 53 6.19 -11.02 14.10
C PHE A 53 5.49 -10.98 15.46
N ALA A 54 6.15 -11.49 16.50
CA ALA A 54 5.62 -11.74 17.85
C ALA A 54 5.11 -10.53 18.67
N LYS A 55 4.89 -9.35 18.07
CA LYS A 55 4.51 -8.10 18.77
C LYS A 55 3.40 -7.33 18.06
N LEU A 56 2.36 -8.04 17.61
CA LEU A 56 1.17 -7.39 17.05
C LEU A 56 0.06 -7.35 18.08
N ASP A 57 -0.36 -6.14 18.45
CA ASP A 57 -1.55 -5.93 19.25
C ASP A 57 -2.78 -6.50 18.51
N PRO A 58 -3.64 -7.27 19.20
CA PRO A 58 -4.77 -7.93 18.56
C PRO A 58 -5.75 -6.93 17.93
N GLU A 59 -5.94 -5.75 18.53
CA GLU A 59 -6.83 -4.72 17.98
C GLU A 59 -6.31 -4.12 16.67
N SER A 60 -4.99 -3.96 16.53
CA SER A 60 -4.36 -3.43 15.32
C SER A 60 -4.05 -4.51 14.27
N PHE A 61 -4.15 -5.79 14.64
CA PHE A 61 -3.87 -6.90 13.74
C PHE A 61 -4.69 -6.85 12.43
N PRO A 62 -6.03 -6.71 12.44
CA PRO A 62 -6.82 -6.68 11.20
C PRO A 62 -6.53 -5.44 10.34
N GLU A 63 -6.13 -4.31 10.94
CA GLU A 63 -5.67 -3.14 10.21
C GLU A 63 -4.37 -3.44 9.45
N LYS A 64 -3.37 -3.99 10.14
CA LYS A 64 -2.09 -4.35 9.52
C LYS A 64 -2.22 -5.39 8.40
N VAL A 65 -3.13 -6.36 8.55
CA VAL A 65 -3.44 -7.32 7.47
C VAL A 65 -3.98 -6.60 6.24
N ARG A 66 -4.83 -5.58 6.42
CA ARG A 66 -5.35 -4.78 5.30
C ARG A 66 -4.24 -3.96 4.66
N GLU A 67 -3.42 -3.27 5.45
CA GLU A 67 -2.29 -2.49 4.92
C GLU A 67 -1.36 -3.36 4.08
N LYS A 68 -0.94 -4.52 4.60
CA LYS A 68 -0.10 -5.48 3.88
C LYS A 68 -0.71 -5.91 2.55
N LEU A 69 -2.00 -6.25 2.54
CA LEU A 69 -2.72 -6.61 1.30
C LEU A 69 -2.80 -5.44 0.31
N GLU A 70 -2.91 -4.21 0.79
CA GLU A 70 -2.92 -3.02 -0.08
C GLU A 70 -1.54 -2.72 -0.68
N GLU A 71 -0.46 -2.94 0.07
CA GLU A 71 0.92 -2.86 -0.42
C GLU A 71 1.17 -3.88 -1.53
N GLU A 72 0.59 -5.08 -1.41
CA GLU A 72 0.62 -6.11 -2.46
C GLU A 72 -0.32 -5.81 -3.65
N GLY A 73 -1.09 -4.72 -3.58
CA GLY A 73 -1.97 -4.27 -4.66
C GLY A 73 -3.37 -4.91 -4.66
N PHE A 74 -3.80 -5.48 -3.54
CA PHE A 74 -5.16 -6.00 -3.37
C PHE A 74 -6.15 -4.93 -2.91
N TYR A 75 -7.43 -5.15 -3.19
CA TYR A 75 -8.52 -4.30 -2.72
C TYR A 75 -9.09 -4.84 -1.40
N THR A 76 -8.87 -4.09 -0.32
CA THR A 76 -9.22 -4.49 1.05
C THR A 76 -10.53 -3.89 1.56
N GLY A 77 -11.19 -3.03 0.78
CA GLY A 77 -12.40 -2.31 1.23
C GLY A 77 -13.60 -3.18 1.59
N LEU A 78 -13.59 -4.47 1.21
CA LEU A 78 -14.62 -5.47 1.59
C LEU A 78 -14.07 -6.55 2.54
N VAL A 79 -12.81 -6.46 2.95
CA VAL A 79 -12.21 -7.39 3.90
C VAL A 79 -12.59 -6.93 5.30
N THR A 80 -13.54 -7.62 5.91
CA THR A 80 -14.00 -7.36 7.28
C THR A 80 -13.06 -8.01 8.31
N ASP A 81 -13.03 -7.43 9.50
CA ASP A 81 -12.29 -7.96 10.65
C ASP A 81 -12.70 -9.41 10.97
N GLU A 82 -14.01 -9.71 10.92
CA GLU A 82 -14.53 -11.07 11.12
C GLU A 82 -13.92 -12.07 10.12
N ARG A 83 -13.77 -11.68 8.85
CA ARG A 83 -13.20 -12.56 7.82
C ARG A 83 -11.72 -12.84 8.10
N ILE A 84 -10.97 -11.84 8.53
CA ILE A 84 -9.55 -11.98 8.90
C ILE A 84 -9.43 -12.93 10.09
N TRP A 85 -10.19 -12.70 11.16
CA TRP A 85 -10.17 -13.54 12.36
C TRP A 85 -10.57 -14.98 12.10
N ARG A 86 -11.59 -15.20 11.26
CA ARG A 86 -12.01 -16.56 10.88
C ARG A 86 -10.90 -17.32 10.14
N ILE A 87 -10.15 -16.64 9.27
CA ILE A 87 -9.02 -17.25 8.56
C ILE A 87 -7.87 -17.50 9.54
N TYR A 88 -7.55 -16.55 10.40
CA TYR A 88 -6.55 -16.71 11.47
C TYR A 88 -6.85 -17.91 12.36
N GLU A 89 -8.10 -18.05 12.84
CA GLU A 89 -8.53 -19.18 13.66
C GLU A 89 -8.40 -20.50 12.89
N THR A 90 -8.75 -20.51 11.60
CA THR A 90 -8.60 -21.70 10.76
C THR A 90 -7.14 -22.13 10.67
N LEU A 91 -6.21 -21.19 10.57
CA LEU A 91 -4.78 -21.46 10.48
C LEU A 91 -4.20 -21.94 11.82
N LEU A 92 -4.62 -21.34 12.94
CA LEU A 92 -4.28 -21.80 14.30
C LEU A 92 -4.75 -23.24 14.54
N ARG A 93 -6.02 -23.54 14.19
CA ARG A 93 -6.57 -24.89 14.37
C ARG A 93 -5.87 -25.95 13.52
N ARG A 94 -5.25 -25.55 12.42
CA ARG A 94 -4.44 -26.41 11.55
C ARG A 94 -2.99 -26.53 12.00
N GLY A 95 -2.54 -25.71 12.96
CA GLY A 95 -1.14 -25.66 13.39
C GLY A 95 -0.21 -25.07 12.33
N GLU A 96 -0.74 -24.23 11.43
CA GLU A 96 0.06 -23.52 10.42
C GLU A 96 0.70 -22.23 11.00
N ILE A 97 0.24 -21.80 12.17
CA ILE A 97 0.71 -20.64 12.96
C ILE A 97 0.64 -21.00 14.45
#